data_AF-A0A3D1EQ24-F1
#
_entry.id   AF-A0A3D1EQ24-F1
#
_cell.length_a   1.000
_cell.length_b   1.000
_cell.length_c   1.000
_cell.angle_alpha   90.00
_cell.angle_beta   90.00
_cell.angle_gamma   90.00
#
_symmetry.space_group_name_H-M   'P 1'
#
loop_
_entity.id
_entity.type
_entity.pdbx_description
1 polymer ?
#
loop_
_entity_poly.entity_id
_entity_poly.type
_entity_poly.pdbx_seq_one_letter_code
_entity_poly.pdbx_strand_id
1 'polypeptide(L)'
;RKKPTVWRAGGCALAGSALFFVSTNTAVWLLGSGYTPDVQGLLAALSAGVPFWRTALIGDLVFATLLFGAWAAAGQAVPACRDLRRGG
;
A
#
# COMPACT_ATOMS: atom_id res chain seq x y z
N ARG A 1 13.08 0.37 -21.11
CA ARG A 1 12.36 0.62 -19.84
C ARG A 1 12.95 -0.30 -18.76
N LYS A 2 13.39 0.22 -17.60
CA LYS A 2 13.87 -0.65 -16.49
C LYS A 2 12.69 -1.45 -15.95
N LYS A 3 12.84 -2.78 -15.80
CA LYS A 3 11.79 -3.63 -15.23
C LYS A 3 11.57 -3.20 -13.77
N PRO A 4 10.34 -2.85 -13.36
CA PRO A 4 10.08 -2.52 -11.97
C PRO A 4 10.40 -3.75 -11.12
N THR A 5 11.33 -3.59 -10.18
CA THR A 5 11.76 -4.65 -9.27
C THR A 5 10.72 -4.81 -8.17
N VAL A 6 10.45 -6.06 -7.75
CA VAL A 6 9.50 -6.40 -6.68
C VAL A 6 9.73 -5.55 -5.41
N TRP A 7 11.00 -5.31 -5.07
CA TRP A 7 11.36 -4.48 -3.92
C TRP A 7 10.89 -3.03 -4.02
N ARG A 8 10.89 -2.44 -5.23
CA ARG A 8 10.38 -1.07 -5.44
C ARG A 8 8.86 -1.02 -5.28
N ALA A 9 8.16 -2.02 -5.79
CA ALA A 9 6.70 -2.13 -5.64
C ALA A 9 6.30 -2.31 -4.17
N GLY A 10 6.99 -3.20 -3.45
CA GLY A 10 6.81 -3.39 -2.00
C GLY A 10 7.11 -2.11 -1.21
N GLY A 11 8.22 -1.43 -1.52
CA GLY A 11 8.56 -0.15 -0.89
C GLY A 11 7.52 0.94 -1.12
N CYS A 12 6.99 1.06 -2.34
CA CYS A 12 5.90 2.00 -2.63
C CYS A 12 4.59 1.65 -1.89
N ALA A 13 4.24 0.37 -1.78
CA ALA A 13 3.05 -0.07 -1.04
C ALA A 13 3.18 0.27 0.46
N LEU A 14 4.34 -0.02 1.07
CA LEU A 14 4.61 0.32 2.47
C LEU A 14 4.59 1.83 2.70
N ALA A 15 5.21 2.62 1.82
CA ALA A 15 5.23 4.07 1.92
C ALA A 15 3.82 4.67 1.76
N GLY A 16 3.03 4.16 0.82
CA GLY A 16 1.63 4.55 0.64
C GLY A 16 0.78 4.24 1.86
N SER A 17 0.92 3.03 2.41
CA SER A 17 0.24 2.60 3.63
C SER A 17 0.58 3.50 4.83
N ALA A 18 1.87 3.80 5.03
CA ALA A 18 2.33 4.68 6.11
C ALA A 18 1.83 6.12 5.92
N LEU A 19 1.86 6.65 4.70
CA LEU A 19 1.35 7.99 4.41
C LEU A 19 -0.17 8.08 4.66
N PHE A 20 -0.92 7.08 4.21
CA PHE A 20 -2.35 6.98 4.45
C PHE A 20 -2.65 6.94 5.96
N PHE A 21 -1.91 6.12 6.71
CA PHE A 21 -2.05 6.01 8.16
C PHE A 21 -1.85 7.35 8.87
N VAL A 22 -0.73 8.03 8.59
CA VAL A 22 -0.43 9.31 9.24
C VAL A 22 -1.45 10.37 8.84
N SER A 23 -1.80 10.47 7.55
CA SER A 23 -2.71 11.52 7.08
C SER A 23 -4.12 11.35 7.64
N THR A 24 -4.68 10.13 7.64
CA THR A 24 -6.03 9.88 8.15
C THR A 24 -6.14 10.08 9.66
N ASN A 25 -5.17 9.61 10.45
CA ASN A 25 -5.19 9.83 11.90
C ASN A 25 -4.95 11.29 12.27
N THR A 26 -4.11 12.01 11.51
CA THR A 26 -3.93 13.45 11.66
C THR A 26 -5.22 14.20 11.31
N ALA A 27 -5.93 13.76 10.26
CA ALA A 27 -7.22 14.33 9.89
C ALA A 27 -8.29 14.09 10.98
N VAL A 28 -8.32 12.90 11.60
CA VAL A 28 -9.21 12.61 12.74
C VAL A 28 -8.92 13.54 13.92
N TRP A 29 -7.63 13.79 14.21
CA TRP A 29 -7.23 14.74 15.25
C TRP A 29 -7.60 16.19 14.91
N LEU A 30 -7.39 16.62 13.67
CA LEU A 30 -7.57 18.02 13.25
C LEU A 30 -9.05 18.39 13.00
N LEU A 31 -9.82 17.47 12.43
CA LEU A 31 -11.21 17.70 12.00
C LEU A 31 -12.24 17.14 12.98
N GLY A 32 -11.84 16.18 13.83
CA GLY A 32 -12.72 15.56 14.81
C GLY A 32 -12.82 16.38 16.10
N SER A 33 -13.81 16.03 16.94
CA SER A 33 -13.98 16.60 18.28
C SER A 33 -13.53 15.66 19.40
N GLY A 34 -12.93 14.51 19.06
CA GLY A 34 -12.61 13.44 20.00
C GLY A 34 -11.25 13.56 20.71
N TYR A 35 -10.36 14.45 20.23
CA TYR A 35 -9.01 14.62 20.75
C TYR A 35 -8.72 16.10 21.04
N THR A 36 -7.81 16.34 21.99
CA THR A 36 -7.37 17.70 22.34
C THR A 36 -6.54 18.32 21.20
N PRO A 37 -6.65 19.63 20.94
CA PRO A 37 -5.95 20.30 19.85
C PRO A 37 -4.48 20.61 20.20
N ASP A 38 -3.77 19.61 20.70
CA ASP A 38 -2.37 19.67 21.09
C ASP A 38 -1.61 18.43 20.62
N VAL A 39 -0.30 18.42 20.86
CA VAL A 39 0.58 17.30 20.45
C VAL A 39 0.16 15.99 21.13
N GLN A 40 -0.38 16.04 22.36
CA GLN A 40 -0.86 14.85 23.06
C GLN A 40 -2.08 14.23 22.37
N GLY A 41 -3.03 15.07 21.92
CA GLY A 41 -4.18 14.60 21.14
C GLY A 41 -3.77 13.94 19.82
N LEU A 42 -2.74 14.47 19.14
CA LEU A 42 -2.21 13.87 17.92
C LEU A 42 -1.59 12.48 18.20
N LEU A 43 -0.79 12.36 19.26
CA LEU A 43 -0.20 11.08 19.67
C LEU A 43 -1.28 10.07 20.10
N ALA A 44 -2.35 10.53 20.75
CA ALA A 44 -3.49 9.69 21.10
C ALA A 44 -4.23 9.16 19.87
N ALA A 45 -4.48 10.02 18.87
CA ALA A 45 -5.10 9.60 17.60
C ALA A 45 -4.21 8.60 16.84
N LEU A 46 -2.90 8.87 16.73
CA LEU A 46 -1.97 7.96 16.08
C LEU A 46 -1.88 6.61 16.79
N SER A 47 -1.79 6.60 18.12
CA SER A 47 -1.71 5.34 18.89
C SER A 47 -2.98 4.50 18.78
N ALA A 48 -4.16 5.14 18.78
CA ALA A 48 -5.44 4.47 18.53
C ALA A 48 -5.54 3.88 17.12
N GLY A 49 -4.87 4.48 16.13
CA GLY A 49 -4.83 3.99 14.75
C GLY A 49 -3.92 2.78 14.52
N VAL A 50 -2.90 2.55 15.37
CA VAL A 50 -1.89 1.48 15.16
C VAL A 50 -2.49 0.09 14.96
N PRO A 51 -3.50 -0.36 15.75
CA PRO A 51 -4.13 -1.66 15.55
C PRO A 51 -4.79 -1.80 14.17
N PHE A 52 -5.39 -0.73 13.65
CA PHE A 52 -6.03 -0.72 12.33
C PHE A 52 -5.01 -0.71 11.19
N TRP A 53 -3.90 0.01 11.38
CA TRP A 53 -2.84 0.10 10.39
C TRP A 53 -2.20 -1.26 10.08
N ARG A 54 -2.07 -2.13 11.08
CA ARG A 54 -1.56 -3.50 10.87
C ARG A 54 -2.39 -4.26 9.84
N THR A 55 -3.71 -4.21 9.99
CA THR A 55 -4.64 -4.89 9.07
C THR A 55 -4.61 -4.25 7.68
N ALA A 56 -4.53 -2.91 7.62
CA ALA A 56 -4.39 -2.19 6.35
C ALA A 56 -3.11 -2.57 5.61
N LEU A 57 -1.96 -2.62 6.30
CA LEU A 57 -0.66 -2.96 5.74
C LEU A 57 -0.62 -4.39 5.19
N ILE A 58 -1.25 -5.35 5.90
CA ILE A 58 -1.40 -6.72 5.39
C ILE A 58 -2.28 -6.71 4.13
N GLY A 59 -3.38 -5.96 4.13
CA GLY A 59 -4.25 -5.78 2.96
C GLY A 59 -3.51 -5.22 1.76
N ASP A 60 -2.71 -4.17 1.94
CA ASP A 60 -1.91 -3.53 0.89
C ASP A 60 -0.91 -4.51 0.28
N LEU A 61 -0.24 -5.31 1.10
CA LEU A 61 0.70 -6.34 0.64
C LEU A 61 -0.02 -7.44 -0.13
N VAL A 62 -1.12 -7.98 0.41
CA VAL A 62 -1.91 -9.03 -0.24
C VAL A 62 -2.47 -8.53 -1.58
N PHE A 63 -3.05 -7.33 -1.62
CA PHE A 63 -3.58 -6.73 -2.83
C PHE A 63 -2.49 -6.50 -3.88
N ALA A 64 -1.34 -5.94 -3.48
CA ALA A 64 -0.22 -5.74 -4.39
C ALA A 64 0.31 -7.08 -4.94
N THR A 65 0.50 -8.09 -4.08
CA THR A 65 0.95 -9.43 -4.51
C THR A 65 -0.04 -10.07 -5.47
N LEU A 66 -1.34 -10.01 -5.18
CA LEU A 66 -2.38 -10.56 -6.05
C LEU A 66 -2.46 -9.82 -7.38
N LEU A 67 -2.46 -8.49 -7.37
CA LEU A 67 -2.58 -7.68 -8.58
C LEU A 67 -1.38 -7.90 -9.52
N PHE A 68 -0.15 -7.78 -9.00
CA PHE A 68 1.04 -7.98 -9.82
C PHE A 68 1.29 -9.45 -10.17
N GLY A 69 0.91 -10.38 -9.28
CA GLY A 69 0.93 -11.82 -9.56
C GLY A 69 -0.04 -12.20 -10.67
N ALA A 70 -1.27 -11.72 -10.62
CA ALA A 70 -2.27 -11.92 -11.66
C ALA A 70 -1.83 -11.29 -12.98
N TRP A 71 -1.25 -10.08 -12.97
CA TRP A 71 -0.70 -9.45 -14.17
C TRP A 71 0.43 -10.29 -14.80
N ALA A 72 1.35 -10.79 -13.98
CA ALA A 72 2.43 -11.65 -14.44
C ALA A 72 1.92 -12.99 -15.00
N ALA A 73 0.93 -13.60 -14.36
CA ALA A 73 0.29 -14.83 -14.81
C ALA A 73 -0.50 -14.63 -16.12
N ALA A 74 -1.27 -13.54 -16.21
CA ALA A 74 -2.01 -13.19 -17.43
C ALA A 74 -1.07 -12.96 -18.63
N GLY A 75 0.08 -12.33 -18.40
CA GLY A 75 1.12 -12.20 -19.43
C GLY A 75 1.70 -13.53 -19.93
N GLN A 76 1.57 -14.61 -19.17
CA GLN A 76 1.95 -15.96 -19.61
C GLN A 76 0.78 -16.76 -20.21
N ALA A 77 -0.45 -16.42 -19.83
CA ALA A 77 -1.66 -17.09 -20.28
C ALA A 77 -2.09 -16.68 -21.70
N VAL A 78 -1.66 -15.51 -22.20
CA VAL A 78 -1.92 -15.06 -23.58
C VAL A 78 -0.88 -15.66 -24.54
N PRO A 79 -1.23 -16.65 -25.37
CA PRO A 79 -0.27 -17.33 -26.25
C PRO A 79 0.39 -16.38 -27.25
N ALA A 80 -0.37 -15.40 -27.77
CA ALA A 80 0.08 -14.41 -28.73
C ALA A 80 1.25 -13.52 -28.22
N CYS A 81 1.36 -13.31 -26.92
CA CYS A 81 2.46 -12.55 -26.31
C CYS A 81 3.68 -13.44 -25.95
N ARG A 82 3.45 -14.75 -25.82
CA ARG A 82 4.49 -15.75 -25.52
C ARG A 82 5.40 -15.99 -26.73
N ASP A 83 4.84 -15.98 -27.93
CA ASP A 83 5.57 -16.25 -29.17
C ASP A 83 6.46 -15.06 -29.59
N LEU A 84 6.00 -13.82 -29.38
CA LEU A 84 6.81 -12.61 -29.59
C LEU A 84 8.03 -12.51 -28.65
N ARG A 85 7.98 -13.16 -27.47
CA ARG A 85 9.10 -13.17 -26.50
C ARG A 85 10.13 -14.27 -26.76
N ARG A 86 9.83 -15.24 -27.62
CA ARG A 86 10.73 -16.35 -27.97
C ARG A 86 11.45 -16.17 -29.32
N GLY A 87 10.99 -15.26 -30.17
CA GLY A 87 11.51 -15.03 -31.52
C GLY A 87 12.49 -13.86 -31.68
N GLY A 88 13.03 -13.29 -30.60
CA GLY A 88 14.07 -12.24 -30.63
C GLY A 88 15.13 -12.51 -29.58
#